data_AF-A0A964QF23-F1
#
_entry.id   AF-A0A964QF23-F1
#
_cell.length_a   1.000
_cell.length_b   1.000
_cell.length_c   1.000
_cell.angle_alpha   90.00
_cell.angle_beta   90.00
_cell.angle_gamma   90.00
#
_symmetry.space_group_name_H-M   'P 1'
#
loop_
_entity.id
_entity.type
_entity.pdbx_description
1 polymer ?
#
loop_
_entity_poly.entity_id
_entity_poly.type
_entity_poly.pdbx_seq_one_letter_code
_entity_poly.pdbx_strand_id
1 'polypeptide(L)'
;MSTPIDEQLLRRLYIEKEQSMKQIADRCHCSLHKVEYWMNNYGIPRRSISDGVYRRYHPNGDPFVFDPPRTFADWKLFGMGIGLYWGEGTKANKYSVRLGNTDPELLRTFLEFLVRFFRIKKVDCRFGLQVFTDMEPTKVLDFWSKKLKIPKRQFYKLTVTRSGSLGTYRKKSQYGVVTIYYHNRKLRDLLVSFLHHRSSPL
;
A
#
# COMPACT_ATOMS: atom_id res chain seq x y z
N MET A 1 -34.95 28.09 10.10
CA MET A 1 -34.43 27.35 8.93
C MET A 1 -32.96 27.66 8.80
N SER A 2 -32.04 26.67 8.86
CA SER A 2 -30.60 26.97 8.68
C SER A 2 -30.35 27.37 7.21
N THR A 3 -29.58 28.42 7.01
CA THR A 3 -29.20 28.95 5.69
C THR A 3 -28.53 27.86 4.84
N PRO A 4 -28.79 27.81 3.51
CA PRO A 4 -28.04 26.92 2.61
C PRO A 4 -26.54 27.12 2.80
N ILE A 5 -25.78 26.03 2.93
CA ILE A 5 -24.33 26.13 2.86
C ILE A 5 -23.95 26.52 1.44
N ASP A 6 -23.04 27.47 1.30
CA ASP A 6 -22.47 27.82 0.00
C ASP A 6 -21.72 26.62 -0.62
N GLU A 7 -21.77 26.48 -1.94
CA GLU A 7 -21.13 25.38 -2.66
C GLU A 7 -19.61 25.37 -2.44
N GLN A 8 -18.95 26.53 -2.49
CA GLN A 8 -17.50 26.62 -2.30
C GLN A 8 -17.14 26.19 -0.89
N LEU A 9 -17.93 26.59 0.10
CA LEU A 9 -17.75 26.16 1.48
C LEU A 9 -17.94 24.64 1.62
N LEU A 10 -18.96 24.05 0.99
CA LEU A 10 -19.19 22.60 1.07
C LEU A 10 -18.06 21.81 0.40
N ARG A 11 -17.59 22.24 -0.77
CA ARG A 11 -16.42 21.66 -1.45
C ARG A 11 -15.17 21.76 -0.60
N ARG A 12 -14.90 22.93 -0.01
CA ARG A 12 -13.75 23.14 0.88
C ARG A 12 -13.82 22.22 2.10
N LEU A 13 -14.96 22.11 2.76
CA LEU A 13 -15.10 21.26 3.95
C LEU A 13 -14.98 19.76 3.60
N TYR A 14 -15.60 19.33 2.51
CA TYR A 14 -15.69 17.91 2.15
C TYR A 14 -14.45 17.39 1.41
N ILE A 15 -13.92 18.16 0.46
CA ILE A 15 -12.83 17.76 -0.44
C ILE A 15 -11.48 18.17 0.17
N GLU A 16 -11.28 19.45 0.45
CA GLU A 16 -9.96 19.95 0.91
C GLU A 16 -9.70 19.61 2.37
N LYS A 17 -10.69 19.82 3.25
CA LYS A 17 -10.58 19.53 4.68
C LYS A 17 -11.00 18.11 5.04
N GLU A 18 -11.40 17.32 4.02
CA GLU A 18 -11.73 15.89 4.13
C GLU A 18 -12.81 15.52 5.16
N GLN A 19 -13.60 16.49 5.64
CA GLN A 19 -14.60 16.28 6.67
C GLN A 19 -15.71 15.35 6.18
N SER A 20 -16.20 14.46 7.04
CA SER A 20 -17.38 13.64 6.74
C SER A 20 -18.65 14.49 6.65
N MET A 21 -19.65 14.03 5.90
CA MET A 21 -20.95 14.70 5.85
C MET A 21 -21.58 14.85 7.25
N LYS A 22 -21.29 13.93 8.18
CA LYS A 22 -21.75 14.02 9.57
C LYS A 22 -21.06 15.17 10.31
N GLN A 23 -19.74 15.29 10.22
CA GLN A 23 -19.01 16.44 10.80
C GLN A 23 -19.46 17.78 10.21
N ILE A 24 -19.76 17.82 8.91
CA ILE A 24 -20.29 19.00 8.24
C ILE A 24 -21.70 19.32 8.78
N ALA A 25 -22.56 18.31 8.92
CA ALA A 25 -23.90 18.47 9.47
C ALA A 25 -23.85 19.01 10.91
N ASP A 26 -22.98 18.45 11.75
CA ASP A 26 -22.79 18.89 13.13
C ASP A 26 -22.26 20.34 13.18
N ARG A 27 -21.30 20.69 12.32
CA ARG A 27 -20.74 22.04 12.20
C ARG A 27 -21.76 23.07 11.72
N CYS A 28 -22.64 22.67 10.81
CA CYS A 28 -23.69 23.53 10.24
C CYS A 28 -24.99 23.49 11.04
N HIS A 29 -25.02 22.78 12.17
CA HIS A 29 -26.21 22.55 13.00
C HIS A 29 -27.42 22.10 12.16
N CYS A 30 -27.20 21.16 11.24
CA CYS A 30 -28.22 20.63 10.36
C CYS A 30 -28.23 19.10 10.31
N SER A 31 -29.21 18.50 9.63
CA SER A 31 -29.28 17.05 9.48
C SER A 31 -28.30 16.56 8.41
N LEU A 32 -27.86 15.30 8.55
CA LEU A 32 -27.04 14.63 7.55
C LEU A 32 -27.73 14.62 6.17
N HIS A 33 -29.05 14.41 6.13
CA HIS A 33 -29.86 14.46 4.91
C HIS A 33 -29.82 15.83 4.23
N LYS A 34 -29.71 16.91 4.99
CA LYS A 34 -29.59 18.26 4.42
C LYS A 34 -28.25 18.44 3.72
N VAL A 35 -27.17 17.91 4.31
CA VAL A 35 -25.84 17.90 3.66
C VAL A 35 -25.86 17.02 2.41
N GLU A 36 -26.47 15.84 2.48
CA GLU A 36 -26.63 14.95 1.32
C GLU A 36 -27.39 15.62 0.18
N TYR A 37 -28.48 16.33 0.49
CA TYR A 37 -29.24 17.12 -0.48
C TYR A 37 -28.36 18.18 -1.17
N TRP A 38 -27.59 18.96 -0.40
CA TRP A 38 -26.67 19.95 -0.98
C TRP A 38 -25.57 19.32 -1.85
N MET A 39 -24.99 18.20 -1.42
CA MET A 39 -24.00 17.47 -2.21
C MET A 39 -24.56 17.03 -3.57
N ASN A 40 -25.79 16.50 -3.59
CA ASN A 40 -26.46 16.08 -4.81
C ASN A 40 -26.77 17.28 -5.71
N ASN A 41 -27.32 18.36 -5.15
CA ASN A 41 -27.65 19.58 -5.91
C ASN A 41 -26.42 20.23 -6.54
N TYR A 42 -25.29 20.26 -5.84
CA TYR A 42 -24.04 20.82 -6.36
C TYR A 42 -23.20 19.82 -7.18
N GLY A 43 -23.71 18.59 -7.40
CA GLY A 43 -23.00 17.56 -8.14
C GLY A 43 -21.66 17.15 -7.51
N ILE A 44 -21.52 17.25 -6.19
CA ILE A 44 -20.29 16.90 -5.49
C ILE A 44 -20.25 15.38 -5.30
N PRO A 45 -19.27 14.67 -5.91
CA PRO A 45 -19.20 13.22 -5.80
C PRO A 45 -18.94 12.80 -4.36
N ARG A 46 -19.75 11.87 -3.88
CA ARG A 46 -19.61 11.30 -2.54
C ARG A 46 -18.51 10.25 -2.53
N ARG A 47 -17.66 10.29 -1.51
CA ARG A 47 -16.69 9.25 -1.21
C ARG A 47 -17.39 7.92 -0.97
N SER A 48 -16.74 6.82 -1.37
CA SER A 48 -17.27 5.48 -1.12
C SER A 48 -17.32 5.17 0.38
N ILE A 49 -18.15 4.20 0.77
CA ILE A 49 -18.18 3.67 2.15
C ILE A 49 -16.77 3.24 2.58
N SER A 50 -16.03 2.57 1.69
CA SER A 50 -14.67 2.11 1.99
C SER A 50 -13.69 3.25 2.27
N ASP A 51 -13.83 4.39 1.58
CA ASP A 51 -13.01 5.58 1.85
C ASP A 51 -13.40 6.22 3.18
N GLY A 52 -14.70 6.30 3.48
CA GLY A 52 -15.19 6.79 4.78
C GLY A 52 -14.67 5.95 5.96
N VAL A 53 -14.74 4.62 5.86
CA VAL A 53 -14.20 3.70 6.87
C VAL A 53 -12.69 3.85 7.00
N TYR A 54 -11.97 3.91 5.87
CA TYR A 54 -10.52 4.08 5.88
C TYR A 54 -10.10 5.35 6.62
N ARG A 55 -10.75 6.49 6.34
CA ARG A 55 -10.48 7.78 6.99
C ARG A 55 -10.77 7.76 8.49
N ARG A 56 -11.80 7.01 8.92
CA ARG A 56 -12.09 6.81 10.34
C ARG A 56 -10.93 6.12 11.07
N TYR A 57 -10.29 5.13 10.44
CA TYR A 57 -9.11 4.44 11.01
C TYR A 57 -7.81 5.22 10.83
N HIS A 58 -7.80 6.27 10.00
CA HIS A 58 -6.64 7.11 9.71
C HIS A 58 -6.97 8.60 9.89
N PRO A 59 -7.30 9.03 11.13
CA PRO A 59 -7.72 10.41 11.39
C PRO A 59 -6.64 11.46 11.07
N ASN A 60 -5.37 11.05 11.04
CA ASN A 60 -4.22 11.92 10.74
C ASN A 60 -3.75 11.82 9.28
N GLY A 61 -4.57 11.24 8.39
CA GLY A 61 -4.22 11.02 6.98
C GLY A 61 -3.51 9.69 6.72
N ASP A 62 -3.04 9.52 5.48
CA ASP A 62 -2.44 8.26 5.05
C ASP A 62 -1.13 7.95 5.81
N PRO A 63 -0.86 6.68 6.15
CA PRO A 63 0.36 6.28 6.87
C PRO A 63 1.62 6.29 5.98
N PHE A 64 1.50 6.81 4.76
CA PHE A 64 2.54 6.89 3.75
C PHE A 64 2.42 8.25 3.05
N VAL A 65 3.54 8.75 2.51
CA VAL A 65 3.59 10.00 1.76
C VAL A 65 4.39 9.77 0.50
N PHE A 66 3.81 10.10 -0.65
CA PHE A 66 4.55 10.07 -1.91
C PHE A 66 5.49 11.28 -2.00
N ASP A 67 6.81 11.02 -2.05
CA ASP A 67 7.86 11.99 -2.29
C ASP A 67 8.50 11.67 -3.65
N PRO A 68 8.30 12.50 -4.69
CA PRO A 68 8.74 12.18 -6.04
C PRO A 68 10.28 12.23 -6.18
N PRO A 69 10.85 11.45 -7.12
CA PRO A 69 12.29 11.46 -7.40
C PRO A 69 12.76 12.83 -7.90
N ARG A 70 13.93 13.29 -7.43
CA ARG A 70 14.49 14.63 -7.77
C ARG A 70 15.87 14.57 -8.41
N THR A 71 16.59 13.48 -8.18
CA THR A 71 17.95 13.25 -8.69
C THR A 71 17.96 12.09 -9.68
N PHE A 72 19.02 11.97 -10.48
CA PHE A 72 19.19 10.82 -11.37
C PHE A 72 19.20 9.48 -10.59
N ALA A 73 19.88 9.44 -9.44
CA ALA A 73 19.91 8.27 -8.58
C ALA A 73 18.50 7.91 -8.05
N ASP A 74 17.72 8.91 -7.66
CA ASP A 74 16.32 8.70 -7.26
C ASP A 74 15.49 8.15 -8.43
N TRP A 75 15.60 8.74 -9.63
CA TRP A 75 14.88 8.24 -10.80
C TRP A 75 15.25 6.81 -11.16
N LYS A 76 16.53 6.44 -11.04
CA LYS A 76 17.00 5.07 -11.21
C LYS A 76 16.33 4.12 -10.20
N LEU A 77 16.36 4.44 -8.91
CA LEU A 77 15.73 3.61 -7.88
C LEU A 77 14.21 3.56 -8.04
N PHE A 78 13.57 4.67 -8.39
CA PHE A 78 12.13 4.76 -8.62
C PHE A 78 11.72 3.86 -9.79
N GLY A 79 12.38 4.01 -10.94
CA GLY A 79 12.15 3.18 -12.12
C GLY A 79 12.39 1.69 -11.84
N MET A 80 13.48 1.35 -11.13
CA MET A 80 13.74 -0.03 -10.70
C MET A 80 12.61 -0.56 -9.80
N GLY A 81 12.16 0.22 -8.80
CA GLY A 81 11.10 -0.21 -7.89
C GLY A 81 9.75 -0.41 -8.58
N ILE A 82 9.39 0.47 -9.51
CA ILE A 82 8.20 0.31 -10.36
C ILE A 82 8.34 -0.92 -11.25
N GLY A 83 9.49 -1.11 -11.90
CA GLY A 83 9.78 -2.28 -12.73
C GLY A 83 9.70 -3.59 -11.94
N LEU A 84 10.26 -3.63 -10.72
CA LEU A 84 10.14 -4.77 -9.82
C LEU A 84 8.68 -5.05 -9.43
N TYR A 85 7.90 -4.03 -9.11
CA TYR A 85 6.47 -4.21 -8.82
C TYR A 85 5.69 -4.68 -10.06
N TRP A 86 6.10 -4.24 -11.25
CA TRP A 86 5.47 -4.66 -12.50
C TRP A 86 5.81 -6.12 -12.86
N GLY A 87 7.05 -6.56 -12.67
CA GLY A 87 7.46 -7.94 -12.93
C GLY A 87 7.05 -8.92 -11.84
N GLU A 88 7.40 -8.63 -10.58
CA GLU A 88 7.34 -9.56 -9.45
C GLU A 88 6.16 -9.26 -8.49
N GLY A 89 5.53 -8.09 -8.62
CA GLY A 89 4.46 -7.67 -7.72
C GLY A 89 3.15 -8.43 -7.93
N THR A 90 2.45 -8.79 -6.85
CA THR A 90 1.12 -9.43 -6.93
C THR A 90 0.02 -8.39 -7.16
N LYS A 91 -0.40 -8.23 -8.41
CA LYS A 91 -1.40 -7.24 -8.82
C LYS A 91 -2.86 -7.68 -8.59
N ALA A 92 -3.12 -8.98 -8.53
CA ALA A 92 -4.46 -9.54 -8.30
C ALA A 92 -5.02 -9.21 -6.90
N ASN A 93 -4.14 -9.02 -5.91
CA ASN A 93 -4.57 -8.60 -4.58
C ASN A 93 -4.98 -7.12 -4.57
N LYS A 94 -6.20 -6.83 -4.12
CA LYS A 94 -6.76 -5.47 -4.16
C LYS A 94 -6.44 -4.58 -2.96
N TYR A 95 -5.75 -5.10 -1.94
CA TYR A 95 -5.68 -4.46 -0.62
C TYR A 95 -4.25 -4.19 -0.12
N SER A 96 -3.24 -4.77 -0.77
CA SER A 96 -1.87 -4.72 -0.27
C SER A 96 -0.86 -4.72 -1.39
N VAL A 97 0.20 -3.96 -1.19
CA VAL A 97 1.41 -4.04 -1.99
C VAL A 97 2.09 -5.35 -1.61
N ARG A 98 2.29 -6.23 -2.60
CA ARG A 98 2.98 -7.51 -2.39
C ARG A 98 4.03 -7.73 -3.45
N LEU A 99 5.18 -8.21 -3.05
CA LEU A 99 6.23 -8.68 -3.95
C LEU A 99 6.94 -9.84 -3.27
N GLY A 100 7.04 -10.98 -3.96
CA GLY A 100 7.71 -12.17 -3.45
C GLY A 100 8.85 -12.60 -4.35
N ASN A 101 9.99 -12.95 -3.76
CA ASN A 101 11.15 -13.41 -4.53
C ASN A 101 12.10 -14.24 -3.66
N THR A 102 13.09 -14.87 -4.30
CA THR A 102 14.16 -15.63 -3.64
C THR A 102 15.46 -14.84 -3.51
N ASP A 103 15.63 -13.77 -4.30
CA ASP A 103 16.79 -12.89 -4.27
C ASP A 103 16.69 -11.84 -3.14
N PRO A 104 17.61 -11.84 -2.16
CA PRO A 104 17.58 -10.87 -1.09
C PRO A 104 17.86 -9.42 -1.50
N GLU A 105 18.69 -9.18 -2.52
CA GLU A 105 18.99 -7.83 -2.98
C GLU A 105 17.80 -7.22 -3.72
N LEU A 106 17.03 -8.04 -4.45
CA LEU A 106 15.78 -7.62 -5.08
C LEU A 106 14.77 -7.16 -4.02
N LEU A 107 14.55 -7.99 -2.99
CA LEU A 107 13.64 -7.65 -1.89
C LEU A 107 14.11 -6.43 -1.10
N ARG A 108 15.42 -6.31 -0.85
CA ARG A 108 16.01 -5.14 -0.18
C ARG A 108 15.78 -3.87 -1.00
N THR A 109 16.02 -3.92 -2.30
CA THR A 109 15.82 -2.80 -3.23
C THR A 109 14.36 -2.38 -3.27
N PHE A 110 13.44 -3.33 -3.29
CA PHE A 110 12.01 -3.01 -3.25
C PHE A 110 11.58 -2.37 -1.93
N LEU A 111 12.07 -2.86 -0.78
CA LEU A 111 11.83 -2.20 0.51
C LEU A 111 12.41 -0.78 0.55
N GLU A 112 13.60 -0.58 0.00
CA GLU A 112 14.26 0.72 -0.08
C GLU A 112 13.46 1.70 -0.94
N PHE A 113 12.97 1.26 -2.09
CA PHE A 113 12.03 2.00 -2.94
C PHE A 113 10.78 2.45 -2.17
N LEU A 114 10.12 1.52 -1.44
CA LEU A 114 8.93 1.86 -0.67
C LEU A 114 9.21 2.89 0.44
N VAL A 115 10.32 2.72 1.17
CA VAL A 115 10.72 3.64 2.25
C VAL A 115 11.12 5.01 1.69
N ARG A 116 11.85 5.03 0.57
CA ARG A 116 12.40 6.27 -0.03
C ARG A 116 11.31 7.17 -0.61
N PHE A 117 10.40 6.60 -1.40
CA PHE A 117 9.43 7.36 -2.19
C PHE A 117 8.03 7.37 -1.59
N PHE A 118 7.69 6.43 -0.69
CA PHE A 118 6.39 6.40 -0.05
C PHE A 118 6.46 6.60 1.46
N ARG A 119 7.67 6.79 2.01
CA ARG A 119 7.89 7.11 3.44
C ARG A 119 7.22 6.12 4.40
N ILE A 120 7.00 4.88 3.95
CA ILE A 120 6.44 3.84 4.80
C ILE A 120 7.42 3.52 5.93
N LYS A 121 6.89 3.10 7.08
CA LYS A 121 7.73 2.56 8.16
C LYS A 121 7.90 1.07 7.93
N LYS A 122 9.16 0.58 7.97
CA LYS A 122 9.44 -0.87 7.82
C LYS A 122 8.69 -1.72 8.83
N VAL A 123 8.36 -1.19 10.01
CA VAL A 123 7.61 -1.91 11.06
C VAL A 123 6.16 -2.24 10.67
N ASP A 124 5.61 -1.49 9.71
CA ASP A 124 4.25 -1.68 9.18
C ASP A 124 4.22 -2.77 8.10
N CYS A 125 5.38 -3.18 7.58
CA CYS A 125 5.48 -4.33 6.70
C CYS A 125 5.29 -5.65 7.46
N ARG A 126 4.77 -6.64 6.75
CA ARG A 126 4.77 -8.05 7.17
C ARG A 126 5.44 -8.90 6.11
N PHE A 127 5.91 -10.06 6.51
CA PHE A 127 6.70 -10.94 5.65
C PHE A 127 6.15 -12.35 5.68
N GLY A 128 5.81 -12.89 4.51
CA GLY A 128 5.54 -14.31 4.35
C GLY A 128 6.86 -15.00 4.05
N LEU A 129 7.13 -16.11 4.73
CA LEU A 129 8.29 -16.94 4.43
C LEU A 129 7.80 -18.35 4.11
N GLN A 130 8.03 -18.76 2.87
CA GLN A 130 7.80 -20.11 2.40
C GLN A 130 9.12 -20.87 2.40
N VAL A 131 9.16 -21.97 3.14
CA VAL A 131 10.32 -22.88 3.25
C VAL A 131 9.95 -24.24 2.67
N PHE A 132 10.96 -24.97 2.22
CA PHE A 132 10.79 -26.31 1.68
C PHE A 132 11.16 -27.37 2.73
N THR A 133 10.64 -28.60 2.59
CA THR A 133 10.83 -29.69 3.55
C THR A 133 12.30 -30.12 3.74
N ASP A 134 13.17 -29.83 2.79
CA ASP A 134 14.62 -30.06 2.84
C ASP A 134 15.40 -28.92 3.53
N MET A 135 14.70 -27.95 4.14
CA MET A 135 15.30 -26.79 4.80
C MET A 135 15.03 -26.80 6.30
N GLU A 136 15.97 -26.21 7.05
CA GLU A 136 15.81 -25.97 8.48
C GLU A 136 15.16 -24.58 8.69
N PRO A 137 13.88 -24.50 9.13
CA PRO A 137 13.12 -23.26 9.08
C PRO A 137 13.70 -22.13 9.94
N THR A 138 14.36 -22.44 11.06
CA THR A 138 14.93 -21.43 11.95
C THR A 138 16.15 -20.77 11.31
N LYS A 139 17.08 -21.53 10.72
CA LYS A 139 18.19 -20.97 9.92
C LYS A 139 17.71 -20.07 8.79
N VAL A 140 16.66 -20.47 8.06
CA VAL A 140 16.14 -19.67 6.94
C VAL A 140 15.51 -18.37 7.45
N LEU A 141 14.71 -18.42 8.52
CA LEU A 141 14.15 -17.24 9.16
C LEU A 141 15.24 -16.29 9.66
N ASP A 142 16.31 -16.83 10.26
CA ASP A 142 17.45 -16.07 10.79
C ASP A 142 18.24 -15.39 9.68
N PHE A 143 18.46 -16.10 8.57
CA PHE A 143 19.06 -15.53 7.37
C PHE A 143 18.27 -14.32 6.88
N TRP A 144 16.97 -14.46 6.66
CA TRP A 144 16.13 -13.38 6.14
C TRP A 144 15.98 -12.21 7.10
N SER A 145 15.84 -12.50 8.40
CA SER A 145 15.78 -11.48 9.45
C SER A 145 17.05 -10.62 9.46
N LYS A 146 18.24 -11.24 9.39
CA LYS A 146 19.53 -10.53 9.31
C LYS A 146 19.68 -9.77 7.98
N LYS A 147 19.41 -10.43 6.86
CA LYS A 147 19.66 -9.89 5.51
C LYS A 147 18.76 -8.69 5.19
N LEU A 148 17.49 -8.73 5.58
CA LEU A 148 16.54 -7.61 5.38
C LEU A 148 16.53 -6.61 6.56
N LYS A 149 17.27 -6.90 7.64
CA LYS A 149 17.30 -6.11 8.88
C LYS A 149 15.89 -5.91 9.47
N ILE A 150 15.15 -6.99 9.58
CA ILE A 150 13.77 -7.03 10.11
C ILE A 150 13.65 -8.02 11.26
N PRO A 151 12.92 -7.70 12.33
CA PRO A 151 12.73 -8.61 13.44
C PRO A 151 11.84 -9.80 13.05
N LYS A 152 12.16 -11.00 13.57
CA LYS A 152 11.44 -12.25 13.31
C LYS A 152 9.91 -12.15 13.55
N ARG A 153 9.48 -11.30 14.50
CA ARG A 153 8.05 -11.05 14.80
C ARG A 153 7.24 -10.45 13.65
N GLN A 154 7.89 -9.86 12.65
CA GLN A 154 7.21 -9.32 11.46
C GLN A 154 6.93 -10.38 10.40
N PHE A 155 7.48 -11.59 10.55
CA PHE A 155 7.13 -12.73 9.71
C PHE A 155 5.81 -13.35 10.18
N TYR A 156 4.94 -13.66 9.21
CA TYR A 156 3.79 -14.52 9.45
C TYR A 156 4.22 -15.93 9.84
N LYS A 157 3.24 -16.76 10.22
CA LYS A 157 3.45 -18.19 10.38
C LYS A 157 4.12 -18.75 9.11
N LEU A 158 5.22 -19.47 9.31
CA LEU A 158 5.99 -20.05 8.21
C LEU A 158 5.14 -21.06 7.43
N THR A 159 5.22 -20.97 6.11
CA THR A 159 4.57 -21.93 5.22
C THR A 159 5.59 -22.98 4.81
N VAL A 160 5.39 -24.24 5.20
CA VAL A 160 6.25 -25.35 4.77
C VAL A 160 5.60 -26.02 3.56
N THR A 161 6.33 -26.11 2.45
CA THR A 161 5.88 -26.78 1.22
C THR A 161 6.77 -27.98 0.93
N ARG A 162 6.20 -29.07 0.40
CA ARG A 162 6.98 -30.24 0.00
C ARG A 162 8.00 -29.84 -1.06
N SER A 163 9.24 -30.29 -0.90
CA SER A 163 10.27 -30.14 -1.92
C SER A 163 9.85 -30.95 -3.15
N GLY A 164 9.75 -30.31 -4.31
CA GLY A 164 9.45 -31.01 -5.56
C GLY A 164 10.53 -32.03 -5.94
N SER A 165 10.16 -33.01 -6.78
CA SER A 165 11.13 -33.86 -7.49
C SER A 165 12.06 -33.01 -8.36
N LEU A 166 13.25 -33.53 -8.69
CA LEU A 166 14.31 -32.92 -9.52
C LEU A 166 13.84 -32.67 -10.97
N GLY A 167 12.83 -31.84 -11.18
CA GLY A 167 12.34 -31.41 -12.49
C GLY A 167 12.73 -29.96 -12.75
N THR A 168 13.62 -29.76 -13.74
CA THR A 168 13.93 -28.51 -14.48
C THR A 168 14.19 -27.20 -13.71
N TYR A 169 14.26 -27.18 -12.38
CA TYR A 169 14.69 -26.01 -11.62
C TYR A 169 16.23 -25.95 -11.52
N ARG A 170 16.84 -25.15 -12.40
CA ARG A 170 18.26 -24.79 -12.33
C ARG A 170 18.49 -24.01 -11.02
N LYS A 171 19.08 -24.68 -10.03
CA LYS A 171 19.47 -24.17 -8.69
C LYS A 171 18.28 -23.93 -7.73
N LYS A 172 18.04 -24.86 -6.81
CA LYS A 172 17.10 -24.67 -5.70
C LYS A 172 17.51 -23.44 -4.86
N SER A 173 16.57 -22.55 -4.55
CA SER A 173 16.80 -21.48 -3.56
C SER A 173 17.23 -22.11 -2.25
N GLN A 174 18.33 -21.64 -1.65
CA GLN A 174 18.81 -22.18 -0.36
C GLN A 174 18.01 -21.66 0.84
N TYR A 175 17.25 -20.58 0.65
CA TYR A 175 16.57 -19.87 1.74
C TYR A 175 15.06 -19.69 1.46
N GLY A 176 14.47 -20.52 0.61
CA GLY A 176 13.04 -20.42 0.31
C GLY A 176 12.66 -19.13 -0.42
N VAL A 177 11.39 -18.71 -0.25
CA VAL A 177 10.81 -17.51 -0.88
C VAL A 177 10.30 -16.57 0.21
N VAL A 178 10.63 -15.29 0.13
CA VAL A 178 10.04 -14.26 0.99
C VAL A 178 9.12 -13.37 0.18
N THR A 179 7.93 -13.12 0.73
CA THR A 179 6.97 -12.14 0.21
C THR A 179 6.84 -10.97 1.17
N ILE A 180 7.09 -9.76 0.68
CA ILE A 180 6.84 -8.51 1.38
C ILE A 180 5.35 -8.20 1.28
N TYR A 181 4.74 -7.79 2.39
CA TYR A 181 3.37 -7.31 2.47
C TYR A 181 3.37 -5.92 3.09
N TYR A 182 2.76 -4.96 2.40
CA TYR A 182 2.36 -3.69 2.98
C TYR A 182 0.86 -3.49 2.76
N HIS A 183 0.08 -3.57 3.84
CA HIS A 183 -1.38 -3.58 3.81
C HIS A 183 -1.94 -2.17 3.73
N ASN A 184 -1.85 -1.58 2.55
CA ASN A 184 -2.50 -0.32 2.25
C ASN A 184 -3.03 -0.34 0.81
N ARG A 185 -4.36 -0.32 0.68
CA ARG A 185 -5.05 -0.30 -0.62
C ARG A 185 -4.70 0.95 -1.43
N LYS A 186 -4.68 2.13 -0.81
CA LYS A 186 -4.40 3.38 -1.51
C LYS A 186 -3.00 3.39 -2.10
N LEU A 187 -1.98 2.94 -1.35
CA LEU A 187 -0.62 2.82 -1.89
C LEU A 187 -0.55 1.77 -3.02
N ARG A 188 -1.24 0.64 -2.86
CA ARG A 188 -1.35 -0.38 -3.92
C ARG A 188 -1.92 0.21 -5.20
N ASP A 189 -3.05 0.91 -5.08
CA ASP A 189 -3.75 1.52 -6.21
C ASP A 189 -2.90 2.63 -6.85
N LEU A 190 -2.16 3.42 -6.06
CA LEU A 190 -1.18 4.40 -6.54
C LEU A 190 -0.05 3.74 -7.34
N LEU A 191 0.56 2.66 -6.83
CA LEU A 191 1.60 1.94 -7.59
C LEU A 191 1.06 1.36 -8.90
N VAL A 192 -0.18 0.85 -8.90
CA VAL A 192 -0.85 0.36 -10.11
C VAL A 192 -1.11 1.50 -11.11
N SER A 193 -1.46 2.70 -10.64
CA SER A 193 -1.64 3.86 -11.52
C SER A 193 -0.36 4.28 -12.25
N PHE A 194 0.83 4.05 -11.69
CA PHE A 194 2.08 4.29 -12.40
C PHE A 194 2.34 3.30 -13.54
N LEU A 195 1.73 2.10 -13.50
CA LEU A 195 1.88 1.07 -14.54
C LEU A 195 0.98 1.34 -15.74
N HIS A 196 -0.22 1.83 -15.48
CA HIS A 196 -1.17 2.19 -16.50
C HIS A 196 -1.00 3.67 -16.78
N HIS A 197 -0.19 4.03 -17.78
CA HIS A 197 -0.18 5.39 -18.33
C HIS A 197 -1.61 5.76 -18.76
N ARG A 198 -2.40 6.31 -17.85
CA ARG A 198 -3.51 7.19 -18.17
C ARG A 198 -2.96 8.56 -17.91
N SER A 199 -2.66 9.27 -18.99
CA SER A 199 -2.64 10.72 -18.97
C SER A 199 -3.83 11.17 -18.13
N SER A 200 -3.58 11.86 -17.02
CA SER A 200 -4.65 12.61 -16.38
C SER A 200 -5.28 13.48 -17.47
N PRO A 201 -6.61 13.47 -17.65
CA PRO A 201 -7.23 14.55 -18.40
C PRO A 201 -6.89 15.82 -17.61
N LEU A 202 -6.16 16.72 -18.27
CA LEU A 202 -6.06 18.12 -17.90
C LEU A 202 -7.47 18.72 -17.75
#